data_AF-A0A8C9GYF6-F1
#
_entry.id   AF-A0A8C9GYF6-F1
#
_cell.length_a   1.000
_cell.length_b   1.000
_cell.length_c   1.000
_cell.angle_alpha   90.00
_cell.angle_beta   90.00
_cell.angle_gamma   90.00
#
_symmetry.space_group_name_H-M   'P 1'
#
loop_
_entity.id
_entity.type
_entity.pdbx_description
1 polymer ?
#
loop_
_entity_poly.entity_id
_entity_poly.type
_entity_poly.pdbx_seq_one_letter_code
_entity_poly.pdbx_strand_id
1 'polypeptide(L)'
;MAVVGGGASGHIWSLLLLLSMAALAPRPQHFSWEIMMSDLEEKDVDEFSSSGFKCPTCFAVQGRKCDPELKWCAADKIKCIEFSGIINTGIRDVAVEMKRCIQADLCKETITSYMGFPIANKSRNCKSAIRNGARTRPPSPIFFVLFLGRVLH
;
A
#
# COMPACT_ATOMS: atom_id res chain seq x y z
N MET A 1 -0.65 -45.16 -70.04
CA MET A 1 0.18 -44.14 -69.36
C MET A 1 -0.79 -43.05 -68.90
N ALA A 2 -1.05 -42.73 -67.63
CA ALA A 2 -0.51 -43.11 -66.35
C ALA A 2 -1.67 -43.10 -65.33
N VAL A 3 -1.53 -43.89 -64.26
CA VAL A 3 -2.41 -44.01 -63.08
C VAL A 3 -1.93 -43.01 -62.01
N VAL A 4 -2.75 -42.83 -60.96
CA VAL A 4 -2.48 -42.19 -59.65
C VAL A 4 -2.81 -40.69 -59.65
N GLY A 5 -3.60 -40.12 -58.75
CA GLY A 5 -4.12 -40.50 -57.45
C GLY A 5 -4.42 -39.20 -56.70
N GLY A 6 -5.49 -39.14 -55.92
CA GLY A 6 -5.97 -37.90 -55.31
C GLY A 6 -5.04 -37.28 -54.27
N GLY A 7 -5.52 -36.22 -53.63
CA GLY A 7 -4.96 -35.80 -52.37
C GLY A 7 -5.22 -34.34 -52.08
N ALA A 8 -6.01 -34.11 -51.03
CA ALA A 8 -6.21 -32.85 -50.33
C ALA A 8 -4.91 -32.26 -49.74
N SER A 9 -3.78 -32.37 -50.43
CA SER A 9 -2.42 -32.20 -49.89
C SER A 9 -2.01 -30.74 -49.75
N GLY A 10 -2.40 -29.86 -50.68
CA GLY A 10 -2.02 -28.44 -50.64
C GLY A 10 -2.69 -27.64 -49.52
N HIS A 11 -3.97 -27.92 -49.24
CA HIS A 11 -4.69 -27.27 -48.14
C HIS A 11 -4.22 -27.77 -46.77
N ILE A 12 -3.90 -29.06 -46.65
CA ILE A 12 -3.40 -29.65 -45.39
C ILE A 12 -2.02 -29.09 -45.04
N TRP A 13 -1.12 -28.93 -46.03
CA TRP A 13 0.19 -28.32 -45.81
C TRP A 13 0.11 -26.84 -45.40
N SER A 14 -0.80 -26.08 -46.02
CA SER A 14 -1.06 -24.69 -45.65
C SER A 14 -1.63 -24.57 -44.23
N LEU A 15 -2.55 -25.46 -43.85
CA LEU A 15 -3.11 -25.53 -42.49
C LEU A 15 -2.05 -25.94 -41.45
N LEU A 16 -1.18 -26.90 -41.75
CA LEU A 16 -0.06 -27.31 -40.90
C LEU A 16 0.96 -26.19 -40.67
N LEU A 17 1.28 -25.43 -41.72
CA LEU A 17 2.14 -24.23 -41.62
C LEU A 17 1.51 -23.15 -40.73
N LEU A 18 0.20 -22.89 -40.88
CA LEU A 18 -0.52 -21.92 -40.04
C LEU A 18 -0.59 -22.35 -38.56
N LEU A 19 -0.83 -23.63 -38.28
CA LEU A 19 -0.83 -24.20 -36.93
C LEU A 19 0.56 -24.14 -36.27
N SER A 20 1.63 -24.33 -37.05
CA SER A 20 3.00 -24.23 -36.54
C SER A 20 3.37 -22.80 -36.12
N MET A 21 2.91 -21.78 -36.86
CA MET A 21 3.13 -20.37 -36.53
C MET A 21 2.33 -19.93 -35.29
N ALA A 22 1.14 -20.50 -35.09
CA ALA A 22 0.33 -20.26 -33.88
C ALA A 22 0.93 -20.93 -32.63
N ALA A 23 1.71 -22.00 -32.78
CA ALA A 23 2.42 -22.65 -31.67
C ALA A 23 3.72 -21.93 -31.25
N LEU A 24 4.33 -21.15 -32.17
CA LEU A 24 5.48 -20.29 -31.88
C LEU A 24 5.09 -18.85 -31.51
N ALA A 25 3.82 -18.47 -31.67
CA ALA A 25 3.33 -17.21 -31.12
C ALA A 25 3.48 -17.29 -29.59
N PRO A 26 4.18 -16.33 -28.96
CA PRO A 26 4.19 -16.22 -27.51
C PRO A 26 2.74 -16.16 -27.05
N ARG A 27 2.29 -17.16 -26.30
CA ARG A 27 0.98 -17.10 -25.64
C ARG A 27 0.93 -15.75 -24.93
N PRO A 28 -0.18 -14.98 -25.02
CA PRO A 28 -0.32 -13.79 -24.21
C PRO A 28 -0.13 -14.27 -22.77
N GLN A 29 1.01 -13.88 -22.17
CA GLN A 29 1.21 -14.02 -20.76
C GLN A 29 0.00 -13.32 -20.16
N HIS A 30 -0.90 -14.09 -19.55
CA HIS A 30 -1.83 -13.55 -18.60
C HIS A 30 -0.97 -12.71 -17.68
N PHE A 31 -1.09 -11.39 -17.81
CA PHE A 31 -0.50 -10.45 -16.89
C PHE A 31 -1.04 -10.88 -15.54
N SER A 32 -0.22 -11.59 -14.76
CA SER A 32 -0.60 -12.04 -13.44
C SER A 32 -0.71 -10.78 -12.61
N TRP A 33 -1.91 -10.24 -12.51
CA TRP A 33 -2.23 -9.07 -11.68
C TRP A 33 -2.30 -9.45 -10.20
N GLU A 34 -1.65 -10.55 -9.80
CA GLU A 34 -1.53 -10.97 -8.42
C GLU A 34 -0.61 -10.00 -7.68
N ILE A 35 -1.19 -8.86 -7.27
CA ILE A 35 -0.59 -7.95 -6.29
C ILE A 35 -0.54 -8.75 -5.00
N MET A 36 0.65 -9.17 -4.60
CA MET A 36 0.84 -9.94 -3.38
C MET A 36 0.63 -8.99 -2.20
N MET A 37 -0.04 -9.42 -1.13
CA MET A 37 -0.33 -8.54 0.02
C MET A 37 0.94 -7.92 0.64
N SER A 38 2.09 -8.58 0.45
CA SER A 38 3.43 -8.12 0.82
C SER A 38 3.93 -6.92 0.00
N ASP A 39 3.45 -6.70 -1.22
CA ASP A 39 3.87 -5.57 -2.07
C ASP A 39 3.28 -4.23 -1.59
N LEU A 40 2.28 -4.31 -0.72
CA LEU A 40 1.57 -3.19 -0.12
C LEU A 40 2.06 -2.87 1.30
N GLU A 41 2.89 -3.73 1.88
CA GLU A 41 3.51 -3.46 3.18
C GLU A 41 4.66 -2.46 2.99
N GLU A 42 4.42 -1.24 3.48
CA GLU A 42 5.47 -0.24 3.58
C GLU A 42 6.56 -0.76 4.54
N LYS A 43 7.83 -0.73 4.10
CA LYS A 43 8.97 -1.18 4.90
C LYS A 43 8.93 -0.53 6.29
N ASP A 44 9.00 -1.37 7.32
CA ASP A 44 8.97 -0.90 8.70
C ASP A 44 10.11 0.08 8.98
N VAL A 45 9.77 1.23 9.58
CA VAL A 45 10.72 2.26 9.98
C VAL A 45 11.11 2.01 11.43
N ASP A 46 12.42 1.88 11.70
CA ASP A 46 12.93 1.73 13.06
C ASP A 46 12.80 3.06 13.83
N GLU A 47 12.62 2.96 15.15
CA GLU A 47 12.46 4.09 16.08
C GLU A 47 13.49 5.22 15.87
N PHE A 48 14.75 4.86 15.58
CA PHE A 48 15.86 5.79 15.36
C PHE A 48 15.84 6.53 14.02
N SER A 49 15.13 5.97 13.03
CA SER A 49 14.89 6.60 11.73
C SER A 49 13.51 7.26 11.63
N SER A 50 12.74 7.20 12.73
CA SER A 50 11.41 7.74 12.84
C SER A 50 11.41 9.20 13.28
N SER A 51 10.32 9.91 13.01
CA SER A 51 10.06 11.26 13.53
C SER A 51 9.71 11.29 15.03
N GLY A 52 9.74 10.14 15.72
CA GLY A 52 9.23 9.99 17.09
C GLY A 52 7.69 9.97 17.16
N PHE A 53 7.03 9.76 16.03
CA PHE A 53 5.58 9.64 15.92
C PHE A 53 5.15 8.23 15.53
N LYS A 54 4.00 7.79 16.03
CA LYS A 54 3.36 6.53 15.68
C LYS A 54 1.95 6.75 15.13
N CYS A 55 1.55 5.87 14.22
CA CYS A 55 0.19 5.78 13.71
C CYS A 55 -0.30 4.32 13.74
N PRO A 56 -1.62 4.10 13.88
CA PRO A 56 -2.19 2.81 13.54
C PRO A 56 -1.98 2.55 12.05
N THR A 57 -1.44 1.38 11.72
CA THR A 57 -1.17 0.94 10.36
C THR A 57 -1.84 -0.39 10.11
N CYS A 58 -2.63 -0.46 9.04
CA CYS A 58 -3.21 -1.70 8.54
C CYS A 58 -3.67 -1.50 7.09
N PHE A 59 -3.74 -2.58 6.33
CA PHE A 59 -4.30 -2.59 4.99
C PHE A 59 -5.17 -3.83 4.83
N ALA A 60 -6.43 -3.63 4.46
CA ALA A 60 -7.40 -4.69 4.31
C ALA A 60 -8.22 -4.51 3.03
N VAL A 61 -8.48 -5.61 2.34
CA VAL A 61 -9.20 -5.65 1.06
C VAL A 61 -10.25 -6.75 1.11
N GLN A 62 -11.31 -6.62 0.34
CA GLN A 62 -12.42 -7.59 0.26
C GLN A 62 -13.13 -7.80 1.60
N GLY A 63 -13.30 -6.72 2.38
CA GLY A 63 -14.06 -6.77 3.63
C GLY A 63 -13.36 -7.53 4.78
N ARG A 64 -12.08 -7.86 4.63
CA ARG A 64 -11.25 -8.31 5.76
C ARG A 64 -11.19 -7.20 6.81
N LYS A 65 -11.12 -7.59 8.08
CA LYS A 65 -11.02 -6.63 9.19
C LYS A 65 -9.60 -6.02 9.20
N CYS A 66 -9.51 -4.69 9.16
CA CYS A 66 -8.25 -3.97 9.35
C CYS A 66 -7.90 -4.00 10.84
N ASP A 67 -6.96 -4.85 11.23
CA ASP A 67 -6.45 -4.92 12.61
C ASP A 67 -5.26 -3.96 12.76
N PRO A 68 -5.43 -2.79 13.39
CA PRO A 68 -4.42 -1.74 13.37
C PRO A 68 -3.29 -2.01 14.35
N GLU A 69 -2.05 -2.07 13.86
CA GLU A 69 -0.85 -2.09 14.68
C GLU A 69 -0.22 -0.70 14.76
N LEU A 70 0.30 -0.30 15.92
CA LEU A 70 0.99 0.99 16.08
C LEU A 70 2.41 0.93 15.54
N LYS A 71 2.62 1.44 14.32
CA LYS A 71 3.93 1.51 13.66
C LYS A 71 4.52 2.93 13.71
N TRP A 72 5.85 3.00 13.68
CA TRP A 72 6.57 4.27 13.63
C TRP A 72 6.42 4.95 12.26
N CYS A 73 6.34 6.27 12.27
CA CYS A 73 6.29 7.07 11.05
C CYS A 73 7.68 7.51 10.62
N ALA A 74 7.90 7.57 9.31
CA ALA A 74 9.08 8.21 8.72
C ALA A 74 9.24 9.67 9.17
N ALA A 75 10.45 10.21 9.05
CA ALA A 75 10.84 11.53 9.54
C ALA A 75 9.92 12.69 9.05
N ASP A 76 9.42 12.58 7.81
CA ASP A 76 8.59 13.57 7.11
C ASP A 76 7.07 13.37 7.31
N LYS A 77 6.66 12.25 7.90
CA LYS A 77 5.25 11.86 8.03
C LYS A 77 4.75 12.14 9.45
N ILE A 78 3.99 13.22 9.63
CA ILE A 78 3.49 13.70 10.93
C ILE A 78 1.98 13.53 11.14
N LYS A 79 1.27 12.94 10.16
CA LYS A 79 -0.17 12.71 10.20
C LYS A 79 -0.51 11.24 10.01
N CYS A 80 -1.60 10.79 10.62
CA CYS A 80 -2.21 9.50 10.34
C CYS A 80 -3.41 9.69 9.44
N ILE A 81 -3.48 8.91 8.36
CA ILE A 81 -4.68 8.81 7.54
C ILE A 81 -5.39 7.50 7.87
N GLU A 82 -6.70 7.59 8.05
CA GLU A 82 -7.61 6.45 8.04
C GLU A 82 -8.50 6.61 6.82
N PHE A 83 -8.49 5.62 5.94
CA PHE A 83 -9.25 5.63 4.70
C PHE A 83 -10.04 4.35 4.60
N SER A 84 -11.30 4.46 4.20
CA SER A 84 -12.09 3.31 3.75
C SER A 84 -12.89 3.69 2.52
N GLY A 85 -13.19 2.72 1.67
CA GLY A 85 -13.95 2.96 0.46
C GLY A 85 -14.29 1.67 -0.27
N ILE A 86 -15.04 1.82 -1.36
CA ILE A 86 -15.42 0.72 -2.24
C ILE A 86 -14.83 0.99 -3.62
N ILE A 87 -13.91 0.14 -4.04
CA ILE A 87 -13.33 0.18 -5.39
C ILE A 87 -14.30 -0.52 -6.33
N ASN A 88 -14.79 0.19 -7.34
CA ASN A 88 -15.63 -0.42 -8.36
C ASN A 88 -14.72 -0.90 -9.51
N THR A 89 -14.60 -2.23 -9.65
CA THR A 89 -13.76 -2.84 -10.69
C THR A 89 -14.51 -3.10 -12.00
N GLY A 90 -15.77 -2.64 -12.11
CA GLY A 90 -16.70 -2.95 -13.20
C GLY A 90 -17.32 -4.35 -13.12
N ILE A 91 -16.62 -5.34 -12.54
CA ILE A 91 -17.10 -6.71 -12.35
C ILE A 91 -17.64 -6.92 -10.93
N ARG A 92 -16.95 -6.35 -9.94
CA ARG A 92 -17.32 -6.45 -8.52
C ARG A 92 -16.90 -5.21 -7.74
N ASP A 93 -17.64 -4.96 -6.67
CA ASP A 93 -17.29 -3.95 -5.68
C ASP A 93 -16.36 -4.56 -4.63
N VAL A 94 -15.25 -3.89 -4.38
CA VAL A 94 -14.22 -4.34 -3.43
C VAL A 94 -14.05 -3.31 -2.33
N ALA A 95 -14.46 -3.64 -1.11
CA ALA A 95 -14.19 -2.82 0.04
C ALA A 95 -12.69 -2.80 0.37
N VAL A 96 -12.15 -1.62 0.64
CA VAL A 96 -10.77 -1.39 1.05
C VAL A 96 -10.78 -0.53 2.32
N GLU A 97 -9.90 -0.87 3.27
CA GLU A 97 -9.60 -0.06 4.45
C GLU A 97 -8.09 0.03 4.58
N MET A 98 -7.57 1.25 4.79
CA MET A 98 -6.16 1.46 5.05
C MET A 98 -5.94 2.50 6.15
N LYS A 99 -4.95 2.26 6.99
CA LYS A 99 -4.44 3.21 7.97
C LYS A 99 -2.93 3.29 7.81
N ARG A 100 -2.35 4.49 7.80
CA ARG A 100 -0.89 4.69 7.68
C ARG A 100 -0.45 6.10 8.04
N CYS A 101 0.86 6.29 8.15
CA CYS A 101 1.49 7.60 8.22
C CYS A 101 1.50 8.30 6.85
N ILE A 102 1.22 9.61 6.82
CA ILE A 102 1.33 10.47 5.63
C ILE A 102 1.93 11.82 5.97
N GLN A 103 2.39 12.53 4.94
CA GLN A 103 2.75 13.94 5.04
C GLN A 103 1.48 14.80 5.22
N ALA A 104 1.65 16.01 5.77
CA ALA A 104 0.53 16.86 6.17
C ALA A 104 -0.22 17.51 4.99
N ASP A 105 0.49 17.78 3.90
CA ASP A 105 -0.04 18.27 2.62
C ASP A 105 -1.00 17.26 1.98
N LEU A 106 -0.64 15.97 2.02
CA LEU A 106 -1.44 14.89 1.47
C LEU A 106 -2.81 14.76 2.16
N CYS A 107 -3.00 15.28 3.38
CA CYS A 107 -4.29 15.21 4.09
C CYS A 107 -5.44 15.97 3.42
N LYS A 108 -5.17 16.87 2.47
CA LYS A 108 -6.22 17.59 1.71
C LYS A 108 -6.46 16.99 0.34
N GLU A 109 -5.55 16.15 -0.15
CA GLU A 109 -5.68 15.54 -1.47
C GLU A 109 -6.82 14.53 -1.52
N THR A 110 -7.69 14.65 -2.52
CA THR A 110 -8.82 13.75 -2.65
C THR A 110 -8.38 12.47 -3.35
N ILE A 111 -8.44 11.34 -2.65
CA ILE A 111 -8.31 10.03 -3.29
C ILE A 111 -9.58 9.80 -4.11
N THR A 112 -9.46 9.86 -5.44
CA THR A 112 -10.55 9.65 -6.40
C THR A 112 -10.45 8.28 -7.08
N SER A 113 -9.23 7.78 -7.23
CA SER A 113 -8.93 6.48 -7.80
C SER A 113 -7.89 5.74 -6.99
N TYR A 114 -7.96 4.41 -7.05
CA TYR A 114 -6.93 3.51 -6.53
C TYR A 114 -6.65 2.46 -7.60
N MET A 115 -5.38 2.34 -8.00
CA MET A 115 -4.96 1.43 -9.09
C MET A 115 -5.74 1.63 -10.40
N GLY A 116 -6.13 2.88 -10.70
CA GLY A 116 -6.90 3.23 -11.90
C GLY A 116 -8.41 2.99 -11.82
N PHE A 117 -8.91 2.42 -10.72
CA PHE A 117 -10.34 2.19 -10.52
C PHE A 117 -11.00 3.31 -9.69
N PRO A 118 -12.25 3.69 -10.00
CA PRO A 118 -12.98 4.69 -9.23
C PRO A 118 -13.34 4.17 -7.84
N ILE A 119 -13.31 5.07 -6.85
CA ILE A 119 -13.67 4.75 -5.48
C ILE A 119 -14.99 5.44 -5.12
N ALA A 120 -15.97 4.63 -4.71
CA ALA A 120 -17.25 5.07 -4.16
C ALA A 120 -17.28 4.94 -2.63
N ASN A 121 -18.25 5.59 -1.99
CA ASN A 121 -18.51 5.53 -0.55
C ASN A 121 -17.23 5.67 0.30
N LYS A 122 -16.43 6.70 -0.02
CA LYS A 122 -15.16 6.92 0.65
C LYS A 122 -15.36 7.62 1.99
N SER A 123 -14.76 7.07 3.03
CA SER A 123 -14.55 7.74 4.30
C SER A 123 -13.06 8.04 4.45
N ARG A 124 -12.77 9.23 4.95
CA ARG A 124 -11.41 9.67 5.19
C ARG A 124 -11.35 10.45 6.48
N ASN A 125 -10.42 10.07 7.35
CA ASN A 125 -10.09 10.80 8.55
C ASN A 125 -8.59 11.08 8.60
N CYS A 126 -8.21 12.33 8.84
CA CYS A 126 -6.83 12.73 9.03
C CYS A 126 -6.64 13.18 10.48
N LYS A 127 -5.78 12.46 11.21
CA LYS A 127 -5.47 12.73 12.62
C LYS A 127 -4.00 13.09 12.78
N SER A 128 -3.68 13.82 13.84
CA SER A 128 -2.28 14.02 14.23
C SER A 128 -1.67 12.71 14.71
N ALA A 129 -0.42 12.44 14.33
CA ALA A 129 0.28 11.26 14.79
C ALA A 129 0.59 11.33 16.29
N ILE A 130 0.65 10.17 16.93
CA ILE A 130 0.89 10.06 18.38
C ILE A 130 2.38 10.23 18.61
N ARG A 131 2.77 11.27 19.35
CA ARG A 131 4.17 11.46 19.72
C ARG A 131 4.55 10.45 20.80
N ASN A 132 5.25 9.40 20.40
CA ASN A 132 5.89 8.46 21.31
C ASN A 132 7.37 8.81 21.37
N GLY A 133 7.70 9.77 22.22
CA GLY A 133 9.05 9.97 22.69
C GLY A 133 8.97 10.10 24.20
N ALA A 134 10.01 9.68 24.92
CA ALA A 134 10.12 10.01 26.33
C ALA A 134 9.98 11.54 26.46
N ARG A 135 8.83 11.99 26.96
CA ARG A 135 8.65 13.37 27.40
C ARG A 135 9.66 13.51 28.52
N THR A 136 10.83 14.05 28.23
CA THR A 136 11.70 14.59 29.27
C THR A 136 10.88 15.69 29.92
N ARG A 137 10.10 15.30 30.94
CA ARG A 137 9.50 16.23 31.87
C ARG A 137 10.69 17.07 32.32
N PRO A 138 10.74 18.38 32.00
CA PRO A 138 11.83 19.20 32.51
C PRO A 138 11.85 18.95 34.02
N PRO A 139 13.01 18.60 34.61
CA PRO A 139 13.08 18.32 36.03
C PRO A 139 12.45 19.50 36.75
N SER A 140 11.55 19.21 37.69
CA SER A 140 10.92 20.25 38.51
C SER A 140 12.03 21.17 39.06
N PRO A 141 11.83 22.49 39.06
CA PRO A 141 12.89 23.47 39.40
C PRO A 141 13.32 23.44 40.88
N ILE A 142 12.97 22.39 41.63
CA ILE A 142 13.16 22.26 43.07
C ILE A 142 14.66 22.11 43.43
N PHE A 143 15.53 21.75 42.47
CA PHE A 143 16.95 21.50 42.75
C PHE A 143 17.83 22.76 42.96
N PHE A 144 17.35 23.96 42.66
CA PHE A 144 18.16 25.19 42.82
C PHE A 144 18.05 25.89 44.18
N VAL A 145 17.22 25.40 45.10
CA VAL A 145 17.04 26.05 46.42
C VAL A 145 18.04 25.54 47.48
N LEU A 146 18.71 24.41 47.24
CA LEU A 146 19.60 23.79 48.24
C LEU A 146 21.04 24.34 48.27
N PHE A 147 21.46 25.12 47.27
CA PHE A 147 22.84 25.66 47.22
C PHE A 147 23.00 27.11 47.69
N LEU A 148 21.91 27.87 47.86
CA LEU A 148 21.97 29.26 48.34
C LEU A 148 21.99 29.38 49.87
N GLY A 149 21.68 28.31 50.60
CA GLY A 149 21.71 28.29 52.07
C GLY A 149 23.09 28.10 52.69
N ARG A 150 24.15 27.83 51.89
CA ARG A 150 25.49 27.49 52.41
C ARG A 150 26.59 28.51 52.06
N VAL A 151 26.22 29.64 51.43
CA VAL A 151 27.17 30.73 51.09
C VAL A 151 27.04 31.92 52.06
N LEU A 152 26.06 31.90 52.97
CA LEU A 152 25.76 33.00 53.90
C LEU A 152 26.02 32.64 55.38
N HIS A 153 26.98 31.76 55.67
CA HIS A 153 27.44 31.50 57.04
C HIS A 153 28.96 31.31 57.12
#